data_AF-A0A382U0N4-F1
#
_entry.id   AF-A0A382U0N4-F1
#
_cell.length_a   1.000
_cell.length_b   1.000
_cell.length_c   1.000
_cell.angle_alpha   90.00
_cell.angle_beta   90.00
_cell.angle_gamma   90.00
#
_symmetry.space_group_name_H-M   'P 1'
#
loop_
_entity.id
_entity.type
_entity.pdbx_description
1 polymer ?
#
loop_
_entity_poly.entity_id
_entity_poly.type
_entity_poly.pdbx_seq_one_letter_code
_entity_poly.pdbx_strand_id
1 'polypeptide(L)'
;MWLEKNIDNEDTKIDWFQSNHEGEIIDCIHNAIGKFDGILINPGAYTHYSYAIRDAISGAAIPTVEVHLSDINNREEFRKISVIEFVCVHSVM
;
A
#
# COMPACT_ATOMS: atom_id res chain seq x y z
N MET A 1 18.55 -2.76 -0.31
CA MET A 1 17.68 -2.62 0.89
C MET A 1 17.51 -3.99 1.59
N TRP A 2 16.97 -4.10 2.82
CA TRP A 2 16.80 -5.42 3.48
C TRP A 2 15.90 -6.35 2.64
N LEU A 3 14.79 -5.85 2.11
CA LEU A 3 13.87 -6.64 1.29
C LEU A 3 14.52 -7.20 0.02
N GLU A 4 15.28 -6.39 -0.73
CA GLU A 4 16.02 -6.85 -1.92
C GLU A 4 16.99 -8.01 -1.65
N LYS A 5 17.53 -8.10 -0.43
CA LYS A 5 18.46 -9.17 -0.04
C LYS A 5 17.75 -10.46 0.40
N ASN A 6 16.43 -10.41 0.59
CA ASN A 6 15.62 -11.50 1.10
C ASN A 6 14.49 -11.87 0.11
N ILE A 7 14.70 -11.60 -1.19
CA ILE A 7 13.81 -12.08 -2.25
C ILE A 7 14.26 -13.50 -2.61
N ASP A 8 13.36 -14.47 -2.49
CA ASP A 8 13.66 -15.88 -2.78
C ASP A 8 13.87 -16.17 -4.29
N ASN A 9 13.53 -15.22 -5.16
CA ASN A 9 13.59 -15.34 -6.62
C ASN A 9 14.28 -14.13 -7.26
N GLU A 10 15.38 -14.38 -7.99
CA GLU A 10 16.17 -13.36 -8.69
C GLU A 10 15.40 -12.61 -9.80
N ASP A 11 14.31 -13.18 -10.33
CA ASP A 11 13.49 -12.55 -11.37
C ASP A 11 12.50 -11.52 -10.82
N THR A 12 12.29 -11.49 -9.50
CA THR A 12 11.38 -10.52 -8.88
C THR A 12 12.08 -9.17 -8.71
N LYS A 13 11.53 -8.15 -9.38
CA LYS A 13 12.00 -6.76 -9.28
C LYS A 13 11.11 -5.97 -8.34
N ILE A 14 11.72 -5.12 -7.53
CA ILE A 14 11.02 -4.24 -6.60
C ILE A 14 11.44 -2.80 -6.88
N ASP A 15 10.46 -1.95 -7.12
CA ASP A 15 10.65 -0.51 -7.21
C ASP A 15 10.12 0.16 -5.93
N TRP A 16 10.91 1.08 -5.39
CA TRP A 16 10.60 1.80 -4.16
C TRP A 16 10.08 3.19 -4.46
N PHE A 17 8.98 3.57 -3.82
CA PHE A 17 8.44 4.91 -3.86
C PHE A 17 7.96 5.34 -2.47
N GLN A 18 8.21 6.60 -2.10
CA GLN A 18 7.70 7.20 -0.88
C GLN A 18 7.37 8.67 -1.15
N SER A 19 6.22 9.09 -0.65
CA SER A 19 5.86 10.50 -0.60
C SER A 19 5.02 10.81 0.65
N ASN A 20 5.09 12.05 1.10
CA ASN A 20 4.19 12.60 2.12
C ASN A 20 2.96 13.27 1.49
N HIS A 21 2.92 13.41 0.16
CA HIS A 21 1.82 14.00 -0.58
C HIS A 21 0.88 12.91 -1.08
N GLU A 22 -0.39 12.98 -0.66
CA GLU A 22 -1.44 12.03 -1.07
C GLU A 22 -1.53 11.88 -2.60
N GLY A 23 -1.49 13.02 -3.32
CA GLY A 23 -1.55 13.03 -4.79
C GLY A 23 -0.41 12.26 -5.46
N GLU A 24 0.81 12.36 -4.93
CA GLU A 24 1.95 11.64 -5.52
C GLU A 24 1.86 10.12 -5.30
N ILE A 25 1.25 9.68 -4.19
CA ILE A 25 0.95 8.27 -3.94
C ILE A 25 -0.10 7.79 -4.95
N ILE A 26 -1.16 8.58 -5.19
CA ILE A 26 -2.20 8.29 -6.18
C ILE A 26 -1.58 8.19 -7.58
N ASP A 27 -0.74 9.15 -7.95
CA ASP A 27 -0.04 9.16 -9.23
C ASP A 27 0.87 7.93 -9.37
N CYS A 28 1.55 7.50 -8.30
CA CYS A 28 2.34 6.28 -8.30
C CYS A 28 1.48 5.03 -8.57
N ILE A 29 0.32 4.91 -7.90
CA ILE A 29 -0.62 3.80 -8.08
C ILE A 29 -1.12 3.74 -9.54
N HIS A 30 -1.56 4.86 -10.10
CA HIS A 30 -2.01 4.91 -11.50
C HIS A 30 -0.88 4.61 -12.48
N ASN A 31 0.33 5.11 -12.22
CA ASN A 31 1.49 4.85 -13.07
C ASN A 31 1.93 3.39 -13.06
N ALA A 32 1.51 2.59 -12.07
CA ALA A 32 1.83 1.17 -11.97
C ALA A 32 1.00 0.29 -12.92
N ILE A 33 -0.13 0.80 -13.45
CA ILE A 33 -1.02 0.07 -14.35
C ILE A 33 -0.26 -0.42 -15.58
N GLY A 34 -0.29 -1.74 -15.80
CA GLY A 34 0.41 -2.40 -16.91
C GLY A 34 1.93 -2.49 -16.76
N LYS A 35 2.49 -2.11 -15.60
CA LYS A 35 3.94 -2.16 -15.32
C LYS A 35 4.29 -3.05 -14.14
N PHE A 36 3.38 -3.23 -13.19
CA PHE A 36 3.59 -4.04 -11.99
C PHE A 36 2.48 -5.08 -11.83
N ASP A 37 2.85 -6.26 -11.33
CA ASP A 37 1.93 -7.36 -11.05
C ASP A 37 1.24 -7.21 -9.68
N GLY A 38 1.78 -6.37 -8.79
CA GLY A 38 1.25 -6.17 -7.45
C GLY A 38 1.80 -4.91 -6.77
N ILE A 39 1.10 -4.47 -5.72
CA ILE A 39 1.48 -3.32 -4.90
C ILE A 39 1.57 -3.73 -3.43
N LEU A 40 2.68 -3.39 -2.78
CA LEU A 40 2.80 -3.37 -1.32
C LEU A 40 2.74 -1.91 -0.86
N ILE A 41 1.74 -1.55 -0.05
CA ILE A 41 1.55 -0.16 0.37
C ILE A 41 1.50 -0.03 1.89
N ASN A 42 2.30 0.88 2.43
CA ASN A 42 2.13 1.42 3.77
C ASN A 42 1.69 2.88 3.66
N PRO A 43 0.37 3.18 3.76
CA PRO A 43 -0.15 4.54 3.60
C PRO A 43 0.10 5.43 4.82
N GLY A 44 0.70 4.90 5.89
CA GLY A 44 0.80 5.58 7.18
C GLY A 44 -0.58 5.98 7.69
N ALA A 45 -0.74 7.25 8.11
CA ALA A 45 -2.01 7.75 8.62
C ALA A 45 -3.11 7.88 7.55
N TYR A 46 -2.75 7.96 6.25
CA TYR A 46 -3.74 8.02 5.16
C TYR A 46 -4.68 6.82 5.14
N THR A 47 -4.23 5.69 5.68
CA THR A 47 -5.02 4.49 5.99
C THR A 47 -6.37 4.82 6.62
N HIS A 48 -6.42 5.80 7.52
CA HIS A 48 -7.58 6.05 8.36
C HIS A 48 -8.56 7.07 7.77
N TYR A 49 -8.23 7.72 6.65
CA TYR A 49 -9.05 8.81 6.12
C TYR A 49 -9.00 9.03 4.61
N SER A 50 -8.01 8.48 3.89
CA SER A 50 -7.86 8.70 2.45
C SER A 50 -8.74 7.77 1.63
N TYR A 51 -9.97 8.19 1.40
CA TYR A 51 -10.81 7.57 0.38
C TYR A 51 -10.24 7.77 -1.03
N ALA A 52 -9.43 8.82 -1.24
CA ALA A 52 -8.77 9.05 -2.53
C ALA A 52 -7.75 7.94 -2.88
N ILE A 53 -6.90 7.53 -1.92
CA ILE A 53 -5.98 6.39 -2.12
C ILE A 53 -6.76 5.07 -2.24
N ARG A 54 -7.81 4.87 -1.44
CA ARG A 54 -8.70 3.71 -1.57
C ARG A 54 -9.26 3.60 -3.00
N ASP A 55 -9.79 4.68 -3.54
CA ASP A 55 -10.40 4.70 -4.87
C ASP A 55 -9.34 4.53 -5.97
N ALA A 56 -8.15 5.08 -5.79
CA ALA A 56 -7.01 4.86 -6.70
C ALA A 56 -6.61 3.37 -6.76
N ILE A 57 -6.52 2.69 -5.60
CA ILE A 57 -6.24 1.25 -5.53
C ILE A 57 -7.35 0.46 -6.24
N SER A 58 -8.61 0.76 -5.94
CA SER A 58 -9.76 0.10 -6.56
C SER A 58 -9.81 0.32 -8.08
N GLY A 59 -9.45 1.52 -8.55
CA GLY A 59 -9.47 1.88 -9.96
C GLY A 59 -8.30 1.31 -10.76
N ALA A 60 -7.14 1.12 -10.13
CA ALA A 60 -5.98 0.50 -10.75
C ALA A 60 -6.17 -1.00 -11.01
N ALA A 61 -7.01 -1.68 -10.20
CA ALA A 61 -7.28 -3.12 -10.29
C ALA A 61 -6.01 -4.01 -10.24
N ILE A 62 -4.95 -3.53 -9.58
CA ILE A 62 -3.71 -4.25 -9.32
C ILE A 62 -3.82 -4.92 -7.94
N PRO A 63 -3.48 -6.21 -7.79
CA PRO A 63 -3.44 -6.87 -6.48
C PRO A 63 -2.62 -6.08 -5.47
N THR A 64 -3.27 -5.60 -4.40
CA THR A 64 -2.65 -4.69 -3.43
C THR A 64 -2.70 -5.28 -2.03
N VAL A 65 -1.58 -5.28 -1.32
CA VAL A 65 -1.49 -5.63 0.11
C VAL A 65 -1.18 -4.39 0.91
N GLU A 66 -2.03 -4.11 1.90
CA GLU A 66 -1.79 -3.06 2.89
C GLU A 66 -0.82 -3.58 3.97
N VAL A 67 0.15 -2.76 4.34
CA VAL A 67 1.19 -3.12 5.31
C VAL A 67 1.33 -2.03 6.37
N HIS A 68 1.22 -2.43 7.63
CA HIS A 68 1.60 -1.65 8.79
C HIS A 68 2.75 -2.35 9.52
N LEU A 69 3.71 -1.58 10.03
CA LEU A 69 4.79 -2.14 10.86
C LEU A 69 4.36 -2.35 12.31
N SER A 70 3.26 -1.71 12.71
CA SER A 70 2.72 -1.77 14.06
C SER A 70 1.29 -2.27 13.99
N ASP A 71 0.91 -3.13 14.93
CA ASP A 71 -0.48 -3.57 15.09
C ASP A 71 -1.39 -2.38 15.41
N ILE A 72 -2.17 -1.95 14.42
CA ILE A 72 -3.07 -0.79 14.55
C ILE A 72 -4.24 -1.08 15.48
N ASN A 73 -4.56 -2.36 15.74
CA ASN A 73 -5.62 -2.76 16.68
C ASN A 73 -5.27 -2.49 18.14
N ASN A 74 -3.97 -2.46 18.44
CA ASN A 74 -3.43 -2.16 19.77
C ASN A 74 -3.11 -0.66 19.96
N ARG A 75 -3.65 0.19 19.10
CA ARG A 75 -3.39 1.64 19.08
C ARG A 75 -4.65 2.46 19.34
N GLU A 76 -4.55 3.78 19.20
CA GLU A 76 -5.65 4.73 19.37
C GLU A 76 -6.87 4.35 18.51
N GLU A 77 -8.10 4.61 18.99
CA GLU A 77 -9.33 4.20 18.29
C GLU A 77 -9.40 4.61 16.82
N PHE A 78 -8.92 5.81 16.49
CA PHE A 78 -8.91 6.29 15.10
C PHE A 78 -7.97 5.50 14.18
N ARG A 79 -7.01 4.74 14.74
CA ARG A 79 -6.08 3.90 13.96
C ARG A 79 -6.61 2.50 13.68
N LYS A 80 -7.65 2.07 14.40
CA LYS A 80 -8.23 0.74 14.25
C LYS A 80 -9.10 0.60 13.00
N ILE A 81 -9.35 1.71 12.31
CA ILE A 81 -10.19 1.76 11.12
C ILE A 81 -9.30 2.03 9.91
N SER A 82 -9.23 1.08 8.98
CA SER A 82 -8.66 1.31 7.65
C SER A 82 -9.79 1.55 6.66
N VAL A 83 -9.75 2.67 5.94
CA VAL A 83 -10.65 2.89 4.81
C VAL A 83 -10.16 2.16 3.56
N ILE A 84 -8.95 1.60 3.59
CA ILE A 84 -8.23 1.00 2.45
C ILE A 84 -8.32 -0.54 2.48
N GLU A 85 -8.36 -1.17 3.66
CA GLU A 85 -8.24 -2.63 3.80
C GLU A 85 -9.23 -3.42 2.94
N PHE A 86 -10.44 -2.89 2.75
CA PHE A 86 -11.52 -3.54 2.00
C PHE A 86 -11.34 -3.56 0.48
N VAL A 87 -10.38 -2.79 -0.06
CA VAL A 87 -10.03 -2.84 -1.49
C VAL A 87 -8.69 -3.55 -1.74
N CYS A 88 -8.03 -4.01 -0.68
CA CYS A 88 -6.81 -4.81 -0.74
C CYS A 88 -7.13 -6.31 -0.75
N VAL A 89 -6.23 -7.12 -1.31
CA VAL A 89 -6.37 -8.58 -1.27
C VAL A 89 -5.99 -9.15 0.10
N HIS A 90 -5.16 -8.41 0.85
CA HIS A 90 -4.76 -8.73 2.21
C HIS A 90 -4.27 -7.48 2.95
N SER A 91 -4.23 -7.55 4.29
CA SER A 91 -3.63 -6.54 5.15
C SER A 91 -2.76 -7.23 6.19
N VAL A 92 -1.54 -6.74 6.37
CA VAL A 92 -0.55 -7.23 7.35
C VAL A 92 -0.22 -6.11 8.32
N MET A 93 -0.22 -6.40 9.62
CA MET A 93 0.04 -5.43 10.70
C MET A 93 1.01 -5.98 11.74
#